data_AF-A0A6B9UE93-F1
#
_entry.id   AF-A0A6B9UE93-F1
#
_cell.length_a   1.000
_cell.length_b   1.000
_cell.length_c   1.000
_cell.angle_alpha   90.00
_cell.angle_beta   90.00
_cell.angle_gamma   90.00
#
_symmetry.space_group_name_H-M   'P 1'
#
loop_
_entity.id
_entity.type
_entity.pdbx_description
1 polymer ?
#
loop_
_entity_poly.entity_id
_entity_poly.type
_entity_poly.pdbx_seq_one_letter_code
_entity_poly.pdbx_strand_id
1 'polypeptide(L)'
;MRLWFFFIKFKKFLNLKKRKYLFSFFQSSCSFYFGLICGNLFGTFLAFLRTLMSNWDGLILLFLILFFEFLNIQTIKISNEKNQFALRRARVIIIIQNIQLGLLLGFFIDAFKVGS
;
A
#
# COMPACT_ATOMS: atom_id res chain seq x y z
N MET A 1 8.05 24.38 41.68
CA MET A 1 8.20 24.85 40.28
C MET A 1 8.86 23.84 39.32
N ARG A 2 9.93 23.11 39.71
CA ARG A 2 10.65 22.20 38.79
C ARG A 2 9.82 21.03 38.21
N LEU A 3 8.94 20.41 39.01
CA LEU A 3 8.08 19.30 38.54
C LEU A 3 7.06 19.74 37.47
N TRP A 4 6.51 20.94 37.59
CA TRP A 4 5.52 21.44 36.63
C TRP A 4 6.12 21.65 35.24
N PHE A 5 7.35 22.18 35.16
CA PHE A 5 8.11 22.27 33.92
C PHE A 5 8.39 20.91 33.29
N PHE A 6 8.66 19.88 34.11
CA PHE A 6 8.85 18.51 33.64
C PHE A 6 7.57 17.95 33.00
N PHE A 7 6.41 18.12 33.64
CA PHE A 7 5.13 17.67 33.08
C PHE A 7 4.75 18.37 31.77
N ILE A 8 5.03 19.66 31.63
CA ILE A 8 4.81 20.40 30.36
C ILE A 8 5.70 19.83 29.26
N LYS A 9 6.98 19.58 29.57
CA LYS A 9 7.94 19.03 28.61
C LYS A 9 7.53 17.62 28.19
N PHE A 10 7.05 16.80 29.13
CA PHE A 10 6.55 15.46 28.88
C PHE A 10 5.27 15.45 28.03
N LYS A 11 4.30 16.32 28.33
CA LYS A 11 3.08 16.50 27.52
C LYS A 11 3.41 16.93 26.08
N LYS A 12 4.37 17.84 25.92
CA LYS A 12 4.87 18.27 24.60
C LYS A 12 5.53 17.12 23.84
N PHE A 13 6.33 16.29 24.52
CA PHE A 13 6.97 15.11 23.92
C PHE A 13 5.93 14.07 23.46
N LEU A 14 4.94 13.75 24.29
CA LEU A 14 3.85 12.84 23.93
C LEU A 14 3.06 13.35 22.72
N ASN A 15 2.74 14.64 22.66
CA ASN A 15 2.05 15.24 21.52
C ASN A 15 2.86 15.17 20.23
N LEU A 16 4.19 15.33 20.29
CA LEU A 16 5.07 15.18 19.13
C LEU A 16 5.08 13.73 18.61
N LYS A 17 5.13 12.74 19.52
CA LYS A 17 5.08 11.32 19.16
C LYS A 17 3.72 10.97 18.53
N LYS A 18 2.62 11.45 19.11
CA LYS A 18 1.25 11.28 18.58
C LYS A 18 1.10 11.90 17.19
N ARG A 19 1.63 13.12 16.97
CA ARG A 19 1.57 13.79 15.66
C ARG A 19 2.35 13.03 14.58
N LYS A 20 3.55 12.55 14.89
CA LYS A 20 4.34 11.72 13.95
C LYS A 20 3.62 10.42 13.60
N TYR A 21 3.03 9.76 14.58
CA TYR A 21 2.23 8.56 14.36
C TYR A 21 1.02 8.83 13.47
N LEU A 22 0.22 9.87 13.80
CA LEU A 22 -0.95 10.25 13.00
C LEU A 22 -0.60 10.55 11.55
N PHE A 23 0.51 11.26 11.32
CA PHE A 23 0.98 11.53 9.97
C PHE A 23 1.36 10.26 9.21
N SER A 24 2.07 9.33 9.86
CA SER A 24 2.44 8.05 9.26
C SER A 24 1.22 7.15 9.00
N PHE A 25 0.23 7.18 9.91
CA PHE A 25 -1.03 6.45 9.74
C PHE A 25 -1.83 7.02 8.57
N PHE A 26 -2.00 8.34 8.53
CA PHE A 26 -2.69 9.02 7.45
C PHE A 26 -2.06 8.75 6.08
N GLN A 27 -0.72 8.81 6.00
CA GLN A 27 0.00 8.48 4.79
C GLN A 27 -0.28 7.04 4.33
N SER A 28 -0.28 6.08 5.26
CA SER A 28 -0.59 4.68 4.95
C SER A 28 -2.04 4.51 4.48
N SER A 29 -3.00 5.13 5.16
CA SER A 29 -4.42 5.10 4.76
C SER A 29 -4.62 5.70 3.36
N CYS A 30 -4.02 6.85 3.05
CA CYS A 30 -4.10 7.44 1.71
C CYS A 30 -3.52 6.51 0.63
N SER A 31 -2.37 5.88 0.89
CA SER A 31 -1.78 4.93 -0.06
C SER A 31 -2.65 3.69 -0.28
N PHE A 32 -3.30 3.20 0.78
CA PHE A 32 -4.25 2.09 0.70
C PHE A 32 -5.50 2.46 -0.12
N TYR A 33 -6.10 3.62 0.16
CA TYR A 33 -7.26 4.11 -0.60
C TYR A 33 -6.93 4.33 -2.08
N PHE A 34 -5.74 4.83 -2.38
CA PHE A 34 -5.27 4.96 -3.76
C PHE A 34 -5.21 3.60 -4.47
N GLY A 35 -4.64 2.58 -3.81
CA GLY A 35 -4.64 1.21 -4.31
C GLY A 35 -6.05 0.66 -4.56
N LEU A 36 -6.99 0.92 -3.65
CA LEU A 36 -8.39 0.49 -3.77
C LEU A 36 -9.08 1.14 -4.99
N ILE A 37 -8.90 2.45 -5.18
CA ILE A 37 -9.44 3.15 -6.36
C ILE A 37 -8.85 2.58 -7.64
N CYS A 38 -7.54 2.35 -7.70
CA CYS A 38 -6.89 1.72 -8.85
C CYS A 38 -7.42 0.31 -9.12
N GLY A 39 -7.64 -0.50 -8.07
CA GLY A 39 -8.19 -1.84 -8.22
C GLY A 39 -9.61 -1.83 -8.77
N ASN A 40 -10.45 -0.91 -8.31
CA ASN A 40 -11.81 -0.75 -8.83
C ASN A 40 -11.84 -0.25 -10.29
N LEU A 41 -10.89 0.62 -10.68
CA LEU A 41 -10.74 1.06 -12.07
C LEU A 41 -10.23 -0.07 -12.98
N PHE A 42 -9.44 -0.99 -12.44
CA PHE A 42 -8.87 -2.08 -13.21
C PHE A 42 -9.92 -2.99 -13.86
N GLY A 43 -11.08 -3.21 -13.22
CA GLY A 43 -12.17 -4.00 -13.83
C GLY A 43 -12.65 -3.42 -15.17
N THR A 44 -12.76 -2.09 -15.25
CA THR A 44 -13.12 -1.39 -16.51
C THR A 44 -12.00 -1.49 -17.55
N PHE A 45 -10.73 -1.40 -17.10
CA PHE A 45 -9.57 -1.57 -17.98
C PHE A 45 -9.41 -3.03 -18.44
N LEU A 46 -9.82 -4.00 -17.62
CA LEU A 46 -9.75 -5.42 -17.94
C LEU A 46 -10.70 -5.78 -19.10
N ALA A 47 -11.88 -5.15 -19.15
CA ALA A 47 -12.79 -5.30 -20.30
C ALA A 47 -12.14 -4.82 -21.61
N PHE A 48 -11.39 -3.71 -21.57
CA PHE A 48 -10.58 -3.24 -22.70
C PHE A 48 -9.40 -4.15 -23.01
N LEU A 49 -8.72 -4.70 -22.00
CA LEU A 49 -7.65 -5.66 -22.21
C LEU A 49 -8.17 -6.96 -22.82
N ARG A 50 -9.39 -7.40 -22.47
CA ARG A 50 -10.00 -8.62 -23.01
C ARG A 50 -10.39 -8.49 -24.48
N THR A 51 -10.77 -7.29 -24.93
CA THR A 51 -11.00 -7.04 -26.37
C THR A 51 -9.69 -7.00 -27.14
N LEU A 52 -8.58 -6.62 -26.51
CA LEU A 52 -7.25 -6.53 -27.14
C LEU A 52 -6.47 -7.86 -27.11
N MET A 53 -6.54 -8.59 -26.00
CA MET A 53 -6.00 -9.93 -25.78
C MET A 53 -7.15 -10.94 -25.83
N SER A 54 -7.46 -11.41 -27.05
CA SER A 54 -8.47 -12.43 -27.37
C SER A 54 -8.70 -13.47 -26.27
N ASN A 55 -9.95 -13.61 -25.78
CA ASN A 55 -10.64 -14.65 -24.96
C ASN A 55 -9.87 -15.53 -23.92
N TRP A 56 -8.56 -15.41 -23.75
CA TRP A 56 -7.75 -16.21 -22.85
C TRP A 56 -7.44 -15.41 -21.59
N ASP A 57 -8.42 -15.38 -20.68
CA ASP A 57 -8.28 -14.72 -19.38
C ASP A 57 -7.15 -15.31 -18.53
N GLY A 58 -6.74 -16.55 -18.81
CA GLY A 58 -5.60 -17.21 -18.17
C GLY A 58 -4.27 -16.49 -18.36
N LEU A 59 -4.07 -15.82 -19.51
CA LEU A 59 -2.85 -15.02 -19.75
C LEU A 59 -2.84 -13.75 -18.89
N ILE A 60 -4.00 -13.11 -18.74
CA ILE A 60 -4.17 -11.94 -17.89
C ILE A 60 -3.90 -12.32 -16.42
N LEU A 61 -4.45 -13.44 -15.97
CA LEU A 61 -4.23 -13.95 -14.60
C LEU A 61 -2.75 -14.30 -14.35
N LEU A 62 -2.09 -14.98 -15.29
CA LEU A 62 -0.67 -15.31 -15.19
C LEU A 62 0.20 -14.04 -15.13
N PHE A 63 -0.09 -13.06 -15.98
CA PHE A 63 0.60 -11.76 -15.94
C PHE A 63 0.40 -11.05 -14.59
N LEU A 64 -0.82 -11.07 -14.05
CA LEU A 64 -1.14 -10.47 -12.76
C LEU A 64 -0.38 -11.13 -11.60
N ILE A 65 -0.30 -12.47 -11.59
CA ILE A 65 0.46 -13.22 -10.58
C ILE A 65 1.95 -12.88 -10.66
N LEU A 66 2.55 -12.92 -11.87
CA LEU A 66 3.96 -12.57 -12.06
C LEU A 66 4.25 -11.12 -11.67
N PHE A 67 3.32 -10.19 -11.94
CA PHE A 67 3.45 -8.80 -11.53
C PHE A 67 3.47 -8.65 -9.99
N PHE A 68 2.57 -9.33 -9.27
CA PHE A 68 2.58 -9.31 -7.81
C PHE A 68 3.81 -9.99 -7.21
N GLU A 69 4.25 -11.10 -7.79
CA GLU A 69 5.47 -11.80 -7.37
C GLU A 69 6.70 -10.90 -7.56
N PHE A 70 6.81 -10.24 -8.71
CA PHE A 70 7.88 -9.28 -8.97
C PHE A 70 7.94 -8.17 -7.91
N LEU A 71 6.80 -7.53 -7.61
CA LEU A 71 6.74 -6.49 -6.58
C LEU A 71 7.10 -7.01 -5.18
N ASN A 72 6.71 -8.25 -4.86
CA ASN A 72 7.02 -8.87 -3.57
C ASN A 72 8.52 -9.19 -3.44
N ILE A 73 9.16 -9.68 -4.51
CA ILE A 73 10.62 -9.91 -4.55
C ILE A 73 11.37 -8.58 -4.32
N GLN A 74 10.94 -7.50 -4.97
CA GLN A 74 11.56 -6.18 -4.75
C GLN A 74 11.46 -5.75 -3.28
N THR A 75 10.30 -5.99 -2.66
CA THR A 75 10.06 -5.65 -1.26
C THR A 75 10.96 -6.44 -0.32
N ILE A 76 11.09 -7.75 -0.52
CA ILE A 76 11.95 -8.64 0.29
C ILE A 76 13.42 -8.25 0.15
N LYS A 77 13.88 -8.01 -1.08
CA LYS A 77 15.29 -7.65 -1.35
C LYS A 77 15.70 -6.40 -0.61
N ILE A 78 14.84 -5.39 -0.57
CA ILE A 78 15.12 -4.12 0.09
C ILE A 78 15.01 -4.24 1.62
N SER A 79 14.10 -5.08 2.13
CA SER A 79 13.96 -5.35 3.58
C SER A 79 15.25 -5.93 4.20
N ASN A 80 15.98 -6.75 3.45
CA ASN A 80 17.22 -7.38 3.91
C ASN A 80 18.44 -6.42 3.94
N GLU A 81 18.33 -5.23 3.34
CA GLU A 81 19.44 -4.28 3.25
C GLU A 81 19.55 -3.44 4.55
N LYS A 82 20.61 -3.62 5.36
CA LYS A 82 20.80 -2.92 6.66
C LYS A 82 21.35 -1.48 6.56
N ASN A 83 21.41 -0.90 5.36
CA ASN A 83 22.07 0.39 5.13
C ASN A 83 21.26 1.60 5.66
N GLN A 84 21.87 2.73 6.02
CA GLN A 84 21.12 3.93 6.45
C GLN A 84 20.14 4.47 5.38
N PHE A 85 20.46 4.28 4.09
CA PHE A 85 19.53 4.55 2.97
C PHE A 85 18.28 3.65 3.01
N ALA A 86 18.31 2.53 3.73
CA ALA A 86 17.17 1.62 3.89
C ALA A 86 16.01 2.28 4.65
N LEU A 87 16.24 3.25 5.54
CA LEU A 87 15.15 3.91 6.26
C LEU A 87 14.24 4.75 5.35
N ARG A 88 14.81 5.39 4.32
CA ARG A 88 14.03 6.14 3.33
C ARG A 88 13.34 5.19 2.35
N ARG A 89 14.02 4.11 1.94
CA ARG A 89 13.43 3.05 1.11
C ARG A 89 12.30 2.32 1.83
N ALA A 90 12.42 2.05 3.13
CA ALA A 90 11.41 1.38 3.94
C ALA A 90 10.07 2.14 3.94
N ARG A 91 10.08 3.48 3.98
CA ARG A 91 8.85 4.26 3.84
C ARG A 91 8.19 4.07 2.47
N VAL A 92 8.97 4.00 1.39
CA VAL A 92 8.45 3.76 0.04
C VAL A 92 7.89 2.34 -0.08
N ILE A 93 8.57 1.35 0.52
CA ILE A 93 8.09 -0.04 0.55
C ILE A 93 6.74 -0.14 1.26
N ILE A 94 6.58 0.50 2.42
CA ILE A 94 5.30 0.48 3.15
C ILE A 94 4.18 1.07 2.29
N ILE A 95 4.45 2.13 1.53
CA ILE A 95 3.49 2.72 0.58
C ILE A 95 3.15 1.72 -0.52
N ILE A 96 4.15 1.08 -1.14
CA ILE A 96 3.94 0.08 -2.20
C ILE A 96 3.10 -1.09 -1.68
N GLN A 97 3.42 -1.61 -0.50
CA GLN A 97 2.66 -2.70 0.14
C GLN A 97 1.21 -2.29 0.42
N ASN A 98 0.99 -1.08 0.95
CA ASN A 98 -0.37 -0.58 1.18
C ASN A 98 -1.16 -0.43 -0.13
N ILE A 99 -0.51 0.03 -1.21
CA ILE A 99 -1.13 0.11 -2.54
C ILE A 99 -1.46 -1.28 -3.06
N GLN A 100 -0.55 -2.26 -2.93
CA GLN A 100 -0.80 -3.65 -3.33
C GLN A 100 -1.99 -4.26 -2.56
N LEU A 101 -2.06 -4.02 -1.26
CA LEU A 101 -3.14 -4.49 -0.39
C LEU A 101 -4.48 -3.86 -0.80
N GLY A 102 -4.47 -2.55 -1.09
CA GLY A 102 -5.62 -1.84 -1.64
C GLY A 102 -6.06 -2.37 -3.01
N LEU A 103 -5.10 -2.62 -3.92
CA LEU A 103 -5.35 -3.18 -5.25
C LEU A 103 -6.01 -4.56 -5.18
N LEU A 104 -5.46 -5.47 -4.37
CA LEU A 104 -6.01 -6.81 -4.16
C LEU A 104 -7.42 -6.75 -3.57
N LEU A 105 -7.66 -5.86 -2.62
CA LEU A 105 -8.98 -5.66 -2.04
C LEU A 105 -9.96 -5.05 -3.06
N GLY A 106 -9.49 -4.16 -3.94
CA GLY A 106 -10.28 -3.65 -5.06
C GLY A 106 -10.69 -4.75 -6.04
N PHE A 107 -9.75 -5.63 -6.43
CA PHE A 107 -10.05 -6.79 -7.27
C PHE A 107 -11.04 -7.75 -6.60
N PHE A 108 -10.88 -7.96 -5.30
CA PHE A 108 -11.81 -8.76 -4.51
C PHE A 108 -13.22 -8.17 -4.56
N ILE A 109 -13.39 -6.88 -4.25
CA ILE A 109 -14.70 -6.21 -4.30
C ILE A 109 -15.35 -6.33 -5.68
N ASP A 110 -14.59 -6.10 -6.74
CA ASP A 110 -15.12 -6.17 -8.10
C ASP A 110 -15.52 -7.60 -8.49
N ALA A 111 -14.74 -8.60 -8.08
CA ALA A 111 -15.10 -10.01 -8.29
C ALA A 111 -16.40 -10.41 -7.56
N PHE A 112 -16.65 -9.90 -6.34
CA PHE A 112 -17.91 -10.13 -5.64
C PHE A 112 -19.10 -9.45 -6.29
N LYS A 113 -18.90 -8.27 -6.90
CA LYS A 113 -19.97 -7.52 -7.57
C LYS A 113 -20.53 -8.25 -8.80
N VAL A 114 -19.70 -8.99 -9.52
CA VAL A 114 -20.12 -9.72 -10.74
C VAL A 114 -20.65 -11.12 -10.42
N GLY A 115 -20.47 -11.60 -9.18
CA GLY A 115 -20.88 -12.94 -8.72
C GLY A 115 -22.19 -12.99 -7.91
N SER A 116 -22.82 -11.85 -7.59
CA SER A 116 -24.15 -11.76 -6.95
C SER A 116 -25.25 -11.57 -7.99
#